data_AF-A0A7S1IJ90-F1
#
_entry.id   AF-A0A7S1IJ90-F1
#
_cell.length_a   1.000
_cell.length_b   1.000
_cell.length_c   1.000
_cell.angle_alpha   90.00
_cell.angle_beta   90.00
_cell.angle_gamma   90.00
#
_symmetry.space_group_name_H-M   'P 1'
#
loop_
_entity.id
_entity.type
_entity.pdbx_description
1 polymer ?
#
loop_
_entity_poly.entity_id
_entity_poly.type
_entity_poly.pdbx_seq_one_letter_code
_entity_poly.pdbx_strand_id
1 'polypeptide(L)'
;AWDVWAAKALVWQTGWADCWRKEAGRKTCLTSRLGPMGGFCIKESKPVESNDEMSSGVAKAIAAGIGPHSSVVDFGCGFGQYGKYFQHEKASVGNINWTGFDGSEGIEEATGGFVHFHDLSEPRYLGMRQWVMTIEVAEHLPRRLEPFFLYHLHRHNQKGVVLSWAVPRQGGYGHVNERSNQYVICVMERLLGYRYSSKDSRRVRLGVRRQKIHHRWAWVAGWLRKTVMVFCRRQDNTSAGSWSTQLIESAEATMPSKPSTLAAFTEAYFQAVQRAGCDRL
;
A
#
# COMPACT_ATOMS: atom_id res chain seq x y z
N ALA A 1 24.03 -16.19 0.10
CA ALA A 1 23.08 -15.11 0.48
C ALA A 1 22.24 -15.65 1.61
N TRP A 2 22.20 -14.96 2.75
CA TRP A 2 21.29 -15.32 3.84
C TRP A 2 19.86 -15.22 3.31
N ASP A 3 19.11 -16.31 3.34
CA ASP A 3 17.69 -16.28 2.98
C ASP A 3 16.93 -15.56 4.10
N VAL A 4 16.79 -14.25 3.94
CA VAL A 4 16.04 -13.36 4.82
C VAL A 4 14.64 -13.92 5.12
N TRP A 5 14.05 -14.71 4.21
CA TRP A 5 12.73 -15.31 4.35
C TRP A 5 12.71 -16.55 5.24
N ALA A 6 13.79 -17.35 5.25
CA ALA A 6 13.94 -18.48 6.17
C ALA A 6 14.12 -18.00 7.63
N ALA A 7 14.83 -16.88 7.83
CA ALA A 7 14.97 -16.25 9.14
C ALA A 7 13.64 -15.69 9.67
N LYS A 8 12.78 -15.11 8.81
CA LYS A 8 11.43 -14.64 9.19
C LYS A 8 10.60 -15.77 9.81
N ALA A 9 10.54 -16.95 9.18
CA ALA A 9 9.72 -18.06 9.65
C ALA A 9 10.07 -18.55 11.07
N LEU A 10 11.35 -18.46 11.46
CA LEU A 10 11.83 -18.89 12.78
C LEU A 10 11.51 -17.86 13.88
N VAL A 11 11.59 -16.57 13.55
CA VAL A 11 11.45 -15.46 14.50
C VAL A 11 9.98 -15.26 14.93
N TRP A 12 9.03 -15.39 13.99
CA TRP A 12 7.61 -15.20 14.25
C TRP A 12 6.98 -16.25 15.18
N GLN A 13 7.59 -17.42 15.34
CA GLN A 13 7.06 -18.49 16.20
C GLN A 13 7.36 -18.30 17.70
N THR A 14 8.26 -17.38 18.06
CA THR A 14 8.80 -17.30 19.42
C THR A 14 8.20 -16.18 20.28
N GLY A 15 7.35 -15.30 19.71
CA GLY A 15 6.84 -14.13 20.42
C GLY A 15 7.87 -12.98 20.60
N TRP A 16 9.11 -13.17 20.13
CA TRP A 16 10.18 -12.17 20.15
C TRP A 16 10.29 -11.38 18.84
N ALA A 17 9.33 -11.54 17.93
CA ALA A 17 9.44 -11.05 16.57
C ALA A 17 9.67 -9.53 16.49
N ASP A 18 8.93 -8.76 17.30
CA ASP A 18 9.07 -7.31 17.33
C ASP A 18 10.41 -6.87 17.92
N CYS A 19 10.86 -7.52 19.01
CA CYS A 19 12.14 -7.21 19.65
C CYS A 19 13.32 -7.53 18.71
N TRP A 20 13.29 -8.71 18.09
CA TRP A 20 14.30 -9.10 17.11
C TRP A 20 14.31 -8.15 15.91
N ARG A 21 13.13 -7.84 15.35
CA ARG A 21 13.01 -6.91 14.22
C ARG A 21 13.63 -5.56 14.58
N LYS A 22 13.26 -4.96 15.72
CA LYS A 22 13.81 -3.65 16.14
C LYS A 22 15.33 -3.69 16.25
N GLU A 23 15.90 -4.72 16.88
CA GLU A 23 17.36 -4.83 17.05
C GLU A 23 18.09 -5.13 15.73
N ALA A 24 17.53 -6.02 14.90
CA ALA A 24 18.05 -6.30 13.56
C ALA A 24 17.98 -5.05 12.67
N GLY A 25 16.85 -4.35 12.68
CA GLY A 25 16.64 -3.07 11.99
C GLY A 25 17.68 -2.04 12.39
N ARG A 26 17.91 -1.85 13.70
CA ARG A 26 18.94 -0.93 14.23
C ARG A 26 20.33 -1.23 13.66
N LYS A 27 20.70 -2.50 13.50
CA LYS A 27 22.01 -2.90 12.94
C LYS A 27 22.05 -2.78 11.43
N THR A 28 21.04 -3.32 10.73
CA THR A 28 21.00 -3.33 9.27
C THR A 28 20.91 -1.92 8.70
N CYS A 29 20.18 -1.02 9.34
CA CYS A 29 20.04 0.37 8.88
C CYS A 29 21.29 1.24 9.03
N LEU A 30 22.33 0.76 9.73
CA LEU A 30 23.64 1.42 9.76
C LEU A 30 24.40 1.27 8.44
N THR A 31 24.17 0.17 7.72
CA THR A 31 24.98 -0.21 6.53
C THR A 31 24.15 -0.43 5.27
N SER A 32 22.83 -0.57 5.41
CA SER A 32 21.87 -0.81 4.34
C SER A 32 20.86 0.34 4.23
N ARG A 33 20.24 0.47 3.06
CA ARG A 33 19.07 1.35 2.86
C ARG A 33 17.74 0.66 3.19
N LEU A 34 17.75 -0.66 3.29
CA LEU A 34 16.58 -1.49 3.59
C LEU A 34 16.84 -2.27 4.89
N GLY A 35 15.82 -2.33 5.75
CA GLY A 35 15.80 -3.11 6.97
C GLY A 35 15.66 -4.61 6.72
N PRO A 36 15.70 -5.43 7.78
CA PRO A 36 15.62 -6.89 7.69
C PRO A 36 14.33 -7.38 7.04
N MET A 37 13.24 -6.61 7.12
CA MET A 37 11.96 -6.99 6.51
C MET A 37 11.78 -6.48 5.07
N GLY A 38 12.74 -5.68 4.57
CA GLY A 38 12.70 -5.07 3.24
C GLY A 38 12.13 -3.65 3.21
N GLY A 39 11.63 -3.14 4.34
CA GLY A 39 11.20 -1.74 4.47
C GLY A 39 12.37 -0.76 4.48
N PHE A 40 12.11 0.51 4.18
CA PHE A 40 13.16 1.53 4.12
C PHE A 40 13.71 1.85 5.51
N CYS A 41 15.02 2.05 5.59
CA CYS A 41 15.66 2.55 6.79
C CYS A 41 15.47 4.06 6.90
N ILE A 42 14.88 4.51 8.01
CA ILE A 42 14.77 5.93 8.32
C ILE A 42 16.17 6.47 8.66
N LYS A 43 16.54 7.59 8.05
CA LYS A 43 17.79 8.29 8.35
C LYS A 43 17.48 9.47 9.25
N GLU A 44 18.17 9.57 10.38
CA GLU A 44 18.03 10.65 11.38
C GLU A 44 18.14 12.07 10.78
N SER A 45 18.83 12.23 9.65
CA SER A 45 19.08 13.52 9.01
C SER A 45 18.00 14.03 8.05
N LYS A 46 16.88 13.31 7.90
CA LYS A 46 15.71 13.82 7.16
C LYS A 46 14.43 13.60 7.95
N PRO A 47 14.14 14.45 8.95
CA PRO A 47 12.76 14.64 9.34
C PRO A 47 12.06 15.24 8.12
N VAL A 48 11.33 14.42 7.35
CA VAL A 48 10.47 14.92 6.29
C VAL A 48 9.22 15.49 6.97
N GLU A 49 9.42 16.61 7.65
CA GLU A 49 8.35 17.49 8.13
C GLU A 49 7.85 18.42 7.02
N SER A 50 8.51 18.45 5.86
CA SER A 50 8.03 19.25 4.75
C SER A 50 7.04 18.46 3.90
N ASN A 51 5.97 19.14 3.51
CA ASN A 51 5.02 18.72 2.48
C ASN A 51 5.67 18.52 1.09
N ASP A 52 6.99 18.34 0.99
CA ASP A 52 7.77 18.47 -0.24
C ASP A 52 7.61 17.28 -1.20
N GLU A 53 7.17 16.12 -0.70
CA GLU A 53 6.95 14.92 -1.53
C GLU A 53 5.46 14.62 -1.78
N MET A 54 4.55 15.20 -0.99
CA MET A 54 3.11 15.00 -1.14
C MET A 54 2.47 16.10 -2.01
N SER A 55 1.67 15.71 -2.99
CA SER A 55 0.89 16.68 -3.78
C SER A 55 -0.38 17.09 -3.04
N SER A 56 -0.44 18.31 -2.50
CA SER A 56 -1.62 18.82 -1.76
C SER A 56 -2.89 18.84 -2.61
N GLY A 57 -2.77 19.09 -3.92
CA GLY A 57 -3.89 19.01 -4.84
C GLY A 57 -4.38 17.57 -5.07
N VAL A 58 -3.48 16.58 -5.04
CA VAL A 58 -3.85 15.15 -5.03
C VAL A 58 -4.55 14.83 -3.71
N ALA A 59 -4.01 15.24 -2.56
CA ALA A 59 -4.61 15.00 -1.26
C ALA A 59 -6.04 15.58 -1.18
N LYS A 60 -6.23 16.83 -1.60
CA LYS A 60 -7.56 17.46 -1.70
C LYS A 60 -8.50 16.69 -2.62
N ALA A 61 -8.03 16.25 -3.78
CA ALA A 61 -8.83 15.50 -4.73
C ALA A 61 -9.22 14.12 -4.19
N ILE A 62 -8.32 13.43 -3.48
CA ILE A 62 -8.62 12.17 -2.78
C ILE A 62 -9.70 12.42 -1.73
N ALA A 63 -9.49 13.40 -0.85
CA ALA A 63 -10.41 13.75 0.24
C ALA A 63 -11.83 14.05 -0.28
N ALA A 64 -11.94 14.85 -1.34
CA ALA A 64 -13.21 15.13 -2.00
C ALA A 64 -13.90 13.88 -2.60
N GLY A 65 -13.13 12.82 -2.88
CA GLY A 65 -13.66 11.58 -3.46
C GLY A 65 -14.11 10.56 -2.44
N ILE A 66 -13.34 10.43 -1.36
CA ILE A 66 -13.70 9.55 -0.26
C ILE A 66 -14.85 10.13 0.58
N GLY A 67 -15.00 11.46 0.58
CA GLY A 67 -16.04 12.18 1.30
C GLY A 67 -15.72 12.42 2.78
N PRO A 68 -16.45 13.36 3.42
CA PRO A 68 -16.28 13.68 4.83
C PRO A 68 -16.72 12.51 5.72
N HIS A 69 -16.17 12.41 6.94
CA HIS A 69 -16.49 11.36 7.92
C HIS A 69 -16.09 9.94 7.50
N SER A 70 -15.38 9.80 6.38
CA SER A 70 -14.90 8.50 5.90
C SER A 70 -13.73 7.98 6.73
N SER A 71 -13.71 6.67 6.97
CA SER A 71 -12.56 5.99 7.56
C SER A 71 -11.61 5.47 6.48
N VAL A 72 -10.31 5.71 6.62
CA VAL A 72 -9.27 5.40 5.64
C VAL A 72 -8.13 4.66 6.34
N VAL A 73 -7.69 3.54 5.79
CA VAL A 73 -6.37 2.96 6.09
C VAL A 73 -5.42 3.27 4.94
N ASP A 74 -4.21 3.71 5.27
CA ASP A 74 -3.17 4.10 4.32
C ASP A 74 -1.95 3.19 4.48
N PHE A 75 -1.73 2.31 3.49
CA PHE A 75 -0.66 1.32 3.50
C PHE A 75 0.54 1.80 2.70
N GLY A 76 1.71 1.79 3.34
CA GLY A 76 2.96 2.35 2.82
C GLY A 76 2.93 3.88 2.82
N CYS A 77 2.42 4.46 3.92
CA CYS A 77 2.17 5.90 4.01
C CYS A 77 3.40 6.75 4.29
N GLY A 78 4.59 6.15 4.44
CA GLY A 78 5.80 6.83 4.89
C GLY A 78 5.57 7.51 6.24
N PHE A 79 5.87 8.80 6.32
CA PHE A 79 5.67 9.63 7.52
C PHE A 79 4.23 10.14 7.67
N GLY A 80 3.29 9.64 6.87
CA GLY A 80 1.86 9.94 6.97
C GLY A 80 1.47 11.31 6.42
N GLN A 81 2.16 11.81 5.40
CA GLN A 81 1.94 13.17 4.86
C GLN A 81 0.48 13.42 4.44
N TYR A 82 -0.19 12.46 3.81
CA TYR A 82 -1.61 12.57 3.48
C TYR A 82 -2.50 12.60 4.72
N GLY A 83 -2.21 11.79 5.74
CA GLY A 83 -2.90 11.82 7.03
C GLY A 83 -2.79 13.17 7.73
N LYS A 84 -1.57 13.72 7.79
CA LYS A 84 -1.30 15.06 8.33
C LYS A 84 -2.10 16.12 7.56
N TYR A 85 -2.11 16.06 6.23
CA TYR A 85 -2.92 16.94 5.40
C TYR A 85 -4.40 16.86 5.76
N PHE A 86 -4.99 15.65 5.87
CA PHE A 86 -6.40 15.50 6.22
C PHE A 86 -6.74 16.04 7.61
N GLN A 87 -5.82 15.94 8.58
CA GLN A 87 -6.01 16.50 9.92
C GLN A 87 -5.94 18.03 9.92
N HIS A 88 -4.94 18.61 9.25
CA HIS A 88 -4.76 20.07 9.16
C HIS A 88 -5.89 20.75 8.35
N GLU A 89 -6.37 20.11 7.29
CA GLU A 89 -7.36 20.66 6.36
C GLU A 89 -8.80 20.22 6.68
N LYS A 90 -9.06 19.71 7.89
CA LYS A 90 -10.36 19.18 8.31
C LYS A 90 -11.54 20.15 8.05
N ALA A 91 -11.32 21.45 8.15
CA ALA A 91 -12.34 22.46 7.84
C ALA A 91 -12.72 22.50 6.35
N SER A 92 -11.79 22.20 5.45
CA SER A 92 -11.97 22.29 4.00
C SER A 92 -12.33 20.94 3.35
N VAL A 93 -11.86 19.82 3.93
CA VAL A 93 -12.10 18.47 3.38
C VAL A 93 -13.00 17.58 4.24
N GLY A 94 -13.42 18.07 5.40
CA GLY A 94 -14.20 17.32 6.38
C GLY A 94 -13.37 16.42 7.28
N ASN A 95 -14.02 15.78 8.25
CA ASN A 95 -13.35 14.93 9.23
C ASN A 95 -13.05 13.54 8.67
N ILE A 96 -11.87 13.30 8.11
CA ILE A 96 -11.46 11.96 7.67
C ILE A 96 -10.79 11.23 8.84
N ASN A 97 -11.29 10.04 9.18
CA ASN A 97 -10.68 9.17 10.18
C ASN A 97 -9.58 8.33 9.51
N TRP A 98 -8.35 8.84 9.55
CA TRP A 98 -7.19 8.23 8.88
C TRP A 98 -6.34 7.41 9.84
N THR A 99 -5.86 6.25 9.40
CA THR A 99 -4.87 5.42 10.09
C THR A 99 -3.78 5.00 9.10
N GLY A 100 -2.51 5.24 9.42
CA GLY A 100 -1.38 4.93 8.55
C GLY A 100 -0.55 3.75 9.04
N PHE A 101 -0.07 2.95 8.09
CA PHE A 101 0.87 1.86 8.32
C PHE A 101 2.03 1.92 7.32
N ASP A 102 3.25 1.69 7.78
CA ASP A 102 4.44 1.63 6.94
C ASP A 102 5.43 0.55 7.41
N GLY A 103 6.18 -0.03 6.47
CA GLY A 103 7.18 -1.06 6.76
C GLY A 103 8.56 -0.51 7.15
N SER A 104 8.73 0.81 7.20
CA SER A 104 10.01 1.45 7.49
C SER A 104 10.47 1.18 8.93
N GLU A 105 11.76 0.87 9.10
CA GLU A 105 12.31 0.59 10.42
C GLU A 105 12.37 1.88 11.26
N GLY A 106 11.83 1.82 12.48
CA GLY A 106 11.78 2.96 13.41
C GLY A 106 10.67 3.98 13.13
N ILE A 107 9.69 3.65 12.27
CA ILE A 107 8.65 4.61 11.85
C ILE A 107 7.78 5.09 13.00
N GLU A 108 7.49 4.23 13.97
CA GLU A 108 6.65 4.58 15.12
C GLU A 108 7.35 5.64 15.98
N GLU A 109 8.63 5.43 16.29
CA GLU A 109 9.44 6.37 17.05
C GLU A 109 9.64 7.68 16.27
N ALA A 110 9.95 7.59 14.97
CA ALA A 110 10.20 8.75 14.11
C ALA A 110 8.95 9.61 13.86
N THR A 111 7.75 9.06 14.06
CA THR A 111 6.48 9.76 13.86
C THR A 111 5.74 10.03 15.18
N GLY A 112 6.34 9.73 16.33
CA GLY A 112 5.70 9.88 17.64
C GLY A 112 4.41 9.06 17.77
N GLY A 113 4.34 7.90 17.09
CA GLY A 113 3.18 7.02 17.06
C GLY A 113 2.08 7.45 16.08
N PHE A 114 2.30 8.46 15.23
CA PHE A 114 1.33 8.86 14.21
C PHE A 114 1.15 7.80 13.10
N VAL A 115 2.23 7.07 12.78
CA VAL A 115 2.23 5.94 11.84
C VAL A 115 2.63 4.68 12.59
N HIS A 116 1.93 3.58 12.32
CA HIS A 116 2.22 2.27 12.91
C HIS A 116 3.12 1.43 12.00
N PHE A 117 3.98 0.60 12.59
CA PHE A 117 4.74 -0.35 11.80
C PHE A 117 3.86 -1.50 11.29
N HIS A 118 3.96 -1.85 10.00
CA HIS A 118 3.38 -3.07 9.45
C HIS A 118 4.13 -3.56 8.21
N ASP A 119 4.46 -4.86 8.18
CA ASP A 119 5.05 -5.53 7.02
C ASP A 119 3.94 -6.03 6.08
N LEU A 120 3.76 -5.35 4.94
CA LEU A 120 2.77 -5.73 3.92
C LEU A 120 3.11 -7.02 3.17
N SER A 121 4.30 -7.59 3.36
CA SER A 121 4.64 -8.92 2.84
C SER A 121 4.03 -10.07 3.64
N GLU A 122 3.39 -9.78 4.77
CA GLU A 122 2.78 -10.78 5.63
C GLU A 122 1.28 -10.49 5.84
N PRO A 123 0.40 -11.49 5.72
CA PRO A 123 -1.03 -11.31 5.87
C PRO A 123 -1.39 -11.00 7.33
N ARG A 124 -1.93 -9.81 7.59
CA ARG A 124 -2.47 -9.45 8.91
C ARG A 124 -3.80 -8.73 8.77
N TYR A 125 -4.73 -9.02 9.67
CA TYR A 125 -5.98 -8.27 9.78
C TYR A 125 -5.84 -7.13 10.80
N LEU A 126 -6.12 -5.90 10.36
CA LEU A 126 -5.96 -4.65 11.10
C LEU A 126 -7.29 -3.90 11.27
N GLY A 127 -8.41 -4.55 10.93
CA GLY A 127 -9.75 -3.98 11.01
C GLY A 127 -10.18 -3.30 9.70
N MET A 128 -11.45 -3.49 9.32
CA MET A 128 -11.99 -2.85 8.12
C MET A 128 -12.06 -1.32 8.24
N ARG A 129 -11.93 -0.65 7.09
CA ARG A 129 -12.16 0.78 6.86
C ARG A 129 -13.04 0.97 5.64
N GLN A 130 -13.60 2.16 5.51
CA GLN A 130 -14.40 2.49 4.34
C GLN A 130 -13.55 2.57 3.08
N TRP A 131 -12.35 3.12 3.17
CA TRP A 131 -11.43 3.21 2.06
C TRP A 131 -10.05 2.66 2.43
N VAL A 132 -9.38 2.08 1.45
CA VAL A 132 -7.94 1.79 1.50
C VAL A 132 -7.22 2.76 0.57
N MET A 133 -6.12 3.33 1.03
CA MET A 133 -5.19 4.11 0.24
C MET A 133 -3.82 3.43 0.23
N THR A 134 -3.14 3.47 -0.90
CA THR A 134 -1.76 3.02 -1.04
C THR A 134 -1.17 3.65 -2.29
N ILE A 135 -0.05 4.36 -2.14
CA ILE A 135 0.51 5.21 -3.21
C ILE A 135 1.99 4.86 -3.36
N GLU A 136 2.37 4.25 -4.48
CA GLU A 136 3.76 3.91 -4.82
C GLU A 136 4.40 2.97 -3.77
N VAL A 137 3.85 1.76 -3.65
CA VAL A 137 4.22 0.76 -2.63
C VAL A 137 4.48 -0.60 -3.25
N ALA A 138 3.54 -1.07 -4.08
CA ALA A 138 3.55 -2.42 -4.62
C ALA A 138 4.76 -2.72 -5.53
N GLU A 139 5.33 -1.70 -6.17
CA GLU A 139 6.55 -1.80 -6.97
C GLU A 139 7.79 -2.15 -6.16
N HIS A 140 7.78 -1.91 -4.86
CA HIS A 140 8.87 -2.26 -3.94
C HIS A 140 8.76 -3.70 -3.42
N LEU A 141 7.60 -4.32 -3.56
CA LEU A 141 7.37 -5.69 -3.15
C LEU A 141 7.73 -6.66 -4.28
N PRO A 142 8.61 -7.67 -4.05
CA PRO A 142 8.86 -8.70 -5.05
C PRO A 142 7.56 -9.32 -5.55
N ARG A 143 7.47 -9.61 -6.86
CA ARG A 143 6.24 -10.11 -7.50
C ARG A 143 5.54 -11.22 -6.72
N ARG A 144 6.28 -12.19 -6.17
CA ARG A 144 5.72 -13.30 -5.39
C ARG A 144 4.90 -12.90 -4.15
N LEU A 145 5.02 -11.65 -3.69
CA LEU A 145 4.31 -11.09 -2.52
C LEU A 145 3.11 -10.22 -2.91
N GLU A 146 2.91 -9.98 -4.21
CA GLU A 146 1.73 -9.30 -4.75
C GLU A 146 0.38 -9.86 -4.23
N PRO A 147 0.21 -11.20 -4.08
CA PRO A 147 -1.00 -11.75 -3.47
C PRO A 147 -1.29 -11.20 -2.06
N PHE A 148 -0.26 -11.04 -1.22
CA PHE A 148 -0.41 -10.51 0.15
C PHE A 148 -0.70 -9.03 0.14
N PHE A 149 -0.04 -8.27 -0.74
CA PHE A 149 -0.35 -6.86 -0.92
C PHE A 149 -1.83 -6.65 -1.28
N LEU A 150 -2.35 -7.40 -2.26
CA LEU A 150 -3.73 -7.31 -2.70
C LEU A 150 -4.72 -7.82 -1.66
N TYR A 151 -4.34 -8.83 -0.87
CA TYR A 151 -5.10 -9.25 0.31
C TYR A 151 -5.35 -8.07 1.25
N HIS A 152 -4.34 -7.27 1.57
CA HIS A 152 -4.52 -6.09 2.43
C HIS A 152 -5.52 -5.10 1.84
N LEU A 153 -5.47 -4.85 0.53
CA LEU A 153 -6.39 -3.91 -0.12
C LEU A 153 -7.85 -4.39 -0.09
N HIS A 154 -8.07 -5.68 -0.33
CA HIS A 154 -9.42 -6.24 -0.35
C HIS A 154 -9.98 -6.41 1.07
N ARG A 155 -9.17 -6.96 1.97
CA ARG A 155 -9.61 -7.37 3.30
C ARG A 155 -9.99 -6.22 4.23
N HIS A 156 -9.35 -5.06 4.05
CA HIS A 156 -9.53 -3.89 4.91
C HIS A 156 -10.48 -2.85 4.32
N ASN A 157 -11.14 -3.14 3.19
CA ASN A 157 -11.94 -2.15 2.47
C ASN A 157 -13.44 -2.45 2.47
N GLN A 158 -14.29 -1.45 2.69
CA GLN A 158 -15.75 -1.56 2.53
C GLN A 158 -16.29 -0.84 1.29
N LYS A 159 -15.70 0.28 0.86
CA LYS A 159 -16.24 1.13 -0.21
C LYS A 159 -15.34 1.25 -1.43
N GLY A 160 -14.03 1.36 -1.27
CA GLY A 160 -13.13 1.53 -2.41
C GLY A 160 -11.65 1.68 -2.09
N VAL A 161 -10.84 1.69 -3.13
CA VAL A 161 -9.38 1.75 -3.04
C VAL A 161 -8.87 2.93 -3.88
N VAL A 162 -7.96 3.72 -3.31
CA VAL A 162 -7.12 4.67 -4.04
C VAL A 162 -5.72 4.06 -4.13
N LEU A 163 -5.29 3.69 -5.33
CA LEU A 163 -4.07 2.93 -5.59
C LEU A 163 -3.19 3.68 -6.58
N SER A 164 -1.89 3.80 -6.28
CA SER A 164 -0.87 4.14 -7.26
C SER A 164 0.21 3.07 -7.28
N TRP A 165 0.64 2.69 -8.48
CA TRP A 165 1.66 1.69 -8.70
C TRP A 165 2.55 2.16 -9.86
N ALA A 166 3.87 2.19 -9.64
CA ALA A 166 4.83 2.53 -10.68
C ALA A 166 4.64 1.69 -11.95
N VAL A 167 4.56 2.38 -13.09
CA VAL A 167 4.48 1.76 -14.43
C VAL A 167 5.86 1.29 -14.90
N PRO A 168 5.94 0.33 -15.84
CA PRO A 168 7.22 -0.16 -16.34
C PRO A 168 8.10 0.98 -16.86
N ARG A 169 9.37 0.95 -16.46
CA ARG A 169 10.40 1.95 -16.79
C ARG A 169 10.16 3.33 -16.16
N GLN A 170 9.24 3.45 -15.19
CA GLN A 170 9.13 4.68 -14.38
C GLN A 170 10.46 4.95 -13.66
N GLY A 171 11.13 3.88 -13.19
CA GLY A 171 12.35 3.97 -12.42
C GLY A 171 12.08 4.49 -11.00
N GLY A 172 13.09 4.37 -10.15
CA GLY A 172 12.99 4.65 -8.73
C GLY A 172 13.80 3.64 -7.93
N TYR A 173 14.21 4.03 -6.72
CA TYR A 173 15.03 3.14 -5.90
C TYR A 173 14.19 1.98 -5.39
N GLY A 174 14.65 0.74 -5.61
CA GLY A 174 13.95 -0.45 -5.11
C GLY A 174 12.70 -0.83 -5.90
N HIS A 175 12.49 -0.30 -7.12
CA HIS A 175 11.41 -0.76 -8.00
C HIS A 175 11.77 -2.13 -8.58
N VAL A 176 11.14 -3.18 -8.08
CA VAL A 176 11.36 -4.59 -8.47
C VAL A 176 10.12 -5.23 -9.10
N ASN A 177 8.97 -4.56 -9.05
CA ASN A 177 7.69 -5.09 -9.49
C ASN A 177 6.81 -4.01 -10.14
N GLU A 178 7.33 -3.24 -11.09
CA GLU A 178 6.54 -2.26 -11.84
C GLU A 178 5.44 -2.96 -12.68
N ARG A 179 4.24 -2.37 -12.78
CA ARG A 179 3.08 -2.93 -13.48
C ARG A 179 2.33 -1.90 -14.32
N SER A 180 1.81 -2.31 -15.48
CA SER A 180 0.98 -1.44 -16.29
C SER A 180 -0.33 -1.13 -15.56
N ASN A 181 -0.92 0.05 -15.81
CA ASN A 181 -2.24 0.36 -15.26
C ASN A 181 -3.30 -0.66 -15.74
N GLN A 182 -3.16 -1.17 -16.97
CA GLN A 182 -4.05 -2.16 -17.54
C GLN A 182 -4.02 -3.48 -16.76
N TYR A 183 -2.81 -3.94 -16.39
CA TYR A 183 -2.64 -5.09 -15.49
C TYR A 183 -3.37 -4.87 -14.17
N VAL A 184 -3.11 -3.75 -13.50
CA VAL A 184 -3.68 -3.45 -12.19
C VAL A 184 -5.21 -3.35 -12.25
N ILE A 185 -5.75 -2.65 -13.25
CA ILE A 185 -7.20 -2.56 -13.47
C ILE A 185 -7.80 -3.95 -13.70
N CYS A 186 -7.15 -4.77 -14.53
CA CYS A 186 -7.62 -6.13 -14.81
C CYS A 186 -7.68 -6.98 -13.53
N VAL A 187 -6.63 -6.96 -12.70
CA VAL A 187 -6.61 -7.69 -11.43
C VAL A 187 -7.69 -7.18 -10.48
N MET A 188 -7.80 -5.86 -10.28
CA MET A 188 -8.78 -5.27 -9.38
C MET A 188 -10.23 -5.58 -9.81
N GLU A 189 -10.53 -5.55 -11.11
CA GLU A 189 -11.88 -5.80 -11.61
C GLU A 189 -12.23 -7.28 -11.73
N ARG A 190 -11.32 -8.09 -12.31
CA ARG A 190 -11.61 -9.50 -12.65
C ARG A 190 -11.37 -10.46 -11.50
N LEU A 191 -10.41 -10.17 -10.61
CA LEU A 191 -10.08 -11.07 -9.49
C LEU A 191 -10.72 -10.58 -8.18
N LEU A 192 -10.72 -9.26 -7.94
CA LEU A 192 -11.12 -8.68 -6.66
C LEU A 192 -12.54 -8.09 -6.65
N GLY A 193 -13.24 -8.08 -7.79
CA GLY A 193 -14.64 -7.65 -7.88
C GLY A 193 -14.85 -6.14 -7.74
N TYR A 194 -13.83 -5.33 -7.99
CA TYR A 194 -13.96 -3.87 -8.00
C TYR A 194 -14.48 -3.36 -9.34
N ARG A 195 -14.79 -2.06 -9.38
CA ARG A 195 -15.04 -1.29 -10.61
C ARG A 195 -14.07 -0.13 -10.68
N TYR A 196 -13.34 -0.02 -11.77
CA TYR A 196 -12.47 1.12 -12.04
C TYR A 196 -13.29 2.39 -12.28
N SER A 197 -12.97 3.47 -11.56
CA SER A 197 -13.58 4.78 -11.77
C SER A 197 -12.62 5.68 -12.55
N SER A 198 -12.82 5.76 -13.86
CA SER A 198 -12.04 6.66 -14.73
C SER A 198 -12.26 8.13 -14.36
N LYS A 199 -13.48 8.51 -13.97
CA LYS A 199 -13.84 9.85 -13.50
C LYS A 199 -13.05 10.25 -12.24
N ASP A 200 -13.04 9.39 -11.23
CA ASP A 200 -12.38 9.69 -9.96
C ASP A 200 -10.86 9.60 -10.09
N SER A 201 -10.36 8.63 -10.86
CA SER A 201 -8.94 8.56 -11.21
C SER A 201 -8.47 9.84 -11.91
N ARG A 202 -9.24 10.32 -12.90
CA ARG A 202 -8.93 11.58 -13.60
C ARG A 202 -8.96 12.77 -12.65
N ARG A 203 -9.94 12.84 -11.75
CA ARG A 203 -10.04 13.90 -10.74
C ARG A 203 -8.81 13.96 -9.85
N VAL A 204 -8.32 12.81 -9.37
CA VAL A 204 -7.10 12.76 -8.55
C VAL A 204 -5.85 13.11 -9.37
N ARG A 205 -5.71 12.57 -10.59
CA ARG A 205 -4.60 12.88 -11.50
C ARG A 205 -4.50 14.37 -11.85
N LEU A 206 -5.64 15.04 -12.02
CA LEU A 206 -5.71 16.50 -12.25
C LEU A 206 -5.39 17.33 -10.99
N GLY A 207 -5.37 16.70 -9.82
CA GLY A 207 -4.90 17.28 -8.57
C GLY A 207 -3.39 17.52 -8.54
N VAL A 208 -2.61 16.83 -9.37
CA VAL A 208 -1.15 17.05 -9.45
C VAL A 208 -0.89 18.44 -10.02
N ARG A 209 -0.36 19.33 -9.18
CA ARG A 209 -0.04 20.72 -9.51
C ARG A 209 1.43 20.99 -9.28
N ARG A 210 1.96 22.01 -9.98
CA ARG A 210 3.28 22.55 -9.63
C ARG A 210 3.20 23.18 -8.25
N GLN A 211 4.20 22.90 -7.41
CA GLN A 211 4.35 23.50 -6.10
C GLN A 211 5.64 24.32 -6.07
N LYS A 212 5.66 25.39 -5.29
CA LYS A 212 6.83 26.25 -5.13
C LYS A 212 7.72 25.62 -4.06
N ILE A 213 8.83 25.01 -4.47
CA ILE A 213 9.84 24.40 -3.59
C ILE A 213 11.10 25.27 -3.68
N HIS A 214 11.59 25.77 -2.54
CA HIS A 214 12.81 26.59 -2.43
C HIS A 214 12.97 27.60 -3.61
N HIS A 215 11.93 28.39 -3.87
CA HIS A 215 11.84 29.42 -4.92
C HIS A 215 11.63 28.95 -6.38
N ARG A 216 11.46 27.66 -6.67
CA ARG A 216 11.18 27.14 -8.02
C ARG A 216 9.87 26.36 -8.08
N TRP A 217 9.14 26.48 -9.19
CA TRP A 217 7.97 25.66 -9.45
C TRP A 217 8.37 24.27 -9.95
N ALA A 218 8.16 23.23 -9.14
CA ALA A 218 8.44 21.84 -9.50
C ALA A 218 7.17 21.00 -9.55
N TRP A 219 7.17 19.96 -10.40
CA TRP A 219 6.13 18.94 -10.39
C TRP A 219 6.41 17.97 -9.24
N VAL A 220 5.78 18.20 -8.09
CA VAL A 220 5.80 17.24 -6.99
C VAL A 220 4.95 16.04 -7.38
N ALA A 221 5.51 14.83 -7.26
CA ALA A 221 4.85 13.57 -7.58
C ALA A 221 4.22 13.55 -9.00
N GLY A 222 4.95 14.06 -10.00
CA GLY A 222 4.46 14.20 -11.38
C GLY A 222 3.98 12.90 -12.03
N TRP A 223 4.54 11.76 -11.63
CA TRP A 223 4.15 10.41 -12.07
C TRP A 223 2.69 10.07 -11.70
N LEU A 224 2.16 10.60 -10.59
CA LEU A 224 0.77 10.39 -10.16
C LEU A 224 -0.27 10.86 -11.18
N ARG A 225 0.11 11.72 -12.14
CA ARG A 225 -0.74 12.10 -13.28
C ARG A 225 -1.09 10.91 -14.17
N LYS A 226 -0.29 9.84 -14.11
CA LYS A 226 -0.41 8.64 -14.93
C LYS A 226 -0.76 7.41 -14.09
N THR A 227 -0.29 7.31 -12.85
CA THR A 227 -0.34 6.06 -12.08
C THR A 227 -1.54 5.93 -11.14
N VAL A 228 -2.09 7.05 -10.60
CA VAL A 228 -3.19 6.94 -9.62
C VAL A 228 -4.47 6.37 -10.24
N MET A 229 -5.07 5.39 -9.60
CA MET A 229 -6.30 4.72 -9.97
C MET A 229 -7.26 4.68 -8.77
N VAL A 230 -8.55 4.90 -9.02
CA VAL A 230 -9.60 4.82 -8.01
C VAL A 230 -10.55 3.68 -8.38
N PHE A 231 -10.83 2.83 -7.41
CA PHE A 231 -11.69 1.66 -7.55
C PHE A 231 -12.82 1.72 -6.53
N CYS A 232 -14.04 1.41 -6.94
CA CYS A 232 -15.18 1.24 -6.04
C CYS A 232 -15.49 -0.23 -5.86
N ARG A 233 -15.79 -0.65 -4.63
CA ARG A 233 -16.33 -1.99 -4.35
C ARG A 233 -17.73 -2.06 -4.97
N ARG A 234 -18.05 -3.14 -5.69
CA ARG A 234 -19.42 -3.37 -6.18
C ARG A 234 -20.34 -3.54 -4.97
N GLN A 235 -21.52 -2.92 -5.02
CA GLN A 235 -22.52 -3.01 -3.94
C GLN A 235 -23.44 -4.23 -4.10
N ASP A 236 -23.17 -5.03 -5.12
CA ASP A 236 -24.05 -6.10 -5.57
C ASP A 236 -23.93 -7.26 -4.55
N ASN A 237 -25.06 -7.63 -3.96
CA ASN A 237 -25.21 -8.65 -2.90
C ASN A 237 -24.94 -10.08 -3.39
N THR A 238 -24.31 -10.25 -4.56
CA THR A 238 -23.82 -11.53 -5.07
C THR A 238 -22.47 -11.83 -4.43
N SER A 239 -22.50 -12.07 -3.13
CA SER A 239 -21.38 -12.53 -2.31
C SER A 239 -20.87 -13.92 -2.72
N ALA A 240 -21.60 -14.62 -3.59
CA ALA A 240 -21.22 -15.90 -4.16
C ALA A 240 -20.58 -15.68 -5.55
N GLY A 241 -19.25 -15.74 -5.64
CA GLY A 241 -18.56 -15.98 -6.92
C GLY A 241 -17.37 -15.10 -7.28
N SER A 242 -16.99 -14.11 -6.47
CA SER A 242 -15.68 -13.44 -6.69
C SER A 242 -14.57 -14.39 -6.25
N TRP A 243 -13.62 -14.65 -7.14
CA TRP A 243 -12.41 -15.43 -6.84
C TRP A 243 -11.69 -14.92 -5.57
N SER A 244 -11.74 -13.61 -5.31
CA SER A 244 -11.22 -13.01 -4.08
C SER A 244 -11.86 -13.51 -2.79
N THR A 245 -13.19 -13.74 -2.75
CA THR A 245 -13.86 -14.11 -1.50
C THR A 245 -13.41 -15.50 -1.06
N GLN A 246 -13.44 -16.46 -1.98
CA GLN A 246 -13.00 -17.83 -1.70
C GLN A 246 -11.50 -17.92 -1.41
N LEU A 247 -10.65 -17.15 -2.11
CA LEU A 247 -9.22 -17.18 -1.85
C LEU A 247 -8.85 -16.49 -0.53
N ILE A 248 -9.55 -15.41 -0.16
CA ILE A 248 -9.35 -14.69 1.11
C ILE A 248 -9.86 -15.53 2.27
N GLU A 249 -11.03 -16.16 2.17
CA GLU A 249 -11.55 -17.09 3.18
C GLU A 249 -10.61 -18.31 3.35
N SER A 250 -10.12 -18.86 2.24
CA SER A 250 -9.14 -19.97 2.28
C SER A 250 -7.79 -19.54 2.86
N ALA A 251 -7.35 -18.31 2.55
CA ALA A 251 -6.16 -17.70 3.14
C ALA A 251 -6.32 -17.53 4.65
N GLU A 252 -7.44 -16.98 5.10
CA GLU A 252 -7.74 -16.79 6.53
C GLU A 252 -7.73 -18.11 7.31
N ALA A 253 -8.25 -19.20 6.73
CA ALA A 253 -8.30 -20.51 7.38
C ALA A 253 -6.91 -21.15 7.56
N THR A 254 -5.89 -20.71 6.84
CA THR A 254 -4.65 -21.48 6.68
C THR A 254 -3.35 -20.67 6.86
N MET A 255 -3.39 -19.33 6.79
CA MET A 255 -2.19 -18.48 6.69
C MET A 255 -1.31 -18.22 7.92
N PRO A 256 -1.66 -18.55 9.19
CA PRO A 256 -0.69 -18.30 10.25
C PRO A 256 0.24 -19.48 10.57
N SER A 257 0.09 -20.67 9.97
CA SER A 257 0.76 -21.87 10.55
C SER A 257 1.79 -22.61 9.67
N LYS A 258 1.77 -22.51 8.33
CA LYS A 258 2.64 -23.36 7.47
C LYS A 258 3.13 -22.69 6.18
N PRO A 259 4.45 -22.74 5.86
CA PRO A 259 5.01 -22.25 4.60
C PRO A 259 4.41 -22.87 3.32
N SER A 260 3.96 -24.13 3.38
CA SER A 260 3.33 -24.80 2.24
C SER A 260 2.01 -24.16 1.82
N THR A 261 1.26 -23.63 2.77
CA THR A 261 0.03 -22.87 2.53
C THR A 261 0.32 -21.57 1.77
N LEU A 262 1.38 -20.86 2.17
CA LEU A 262 1.78 -19.59 1.57
C LEU A 262 2.11 -19.76 0.08
N ALA A 263 2.85 -20.82 -0.25
CA ALA A 263 3.18 -21.18 -1.62
C ALA A 263 1.93 -21.53 -2.44
N ALA A 264 1.00 -22.31 -1.88
CA ALA A 264 -0.25 -22.67 -2.55
C ALA A 264 -1.14 -21.44 -2.83
N PHE A 265 -1.23 -20.50 -1.89
CA PHE A 265 -1.96 -19.25 -2.08
C PHE A 265 -1.36 -18.41 -3.22
N THR A 266 -0.05 -18.23 -3.20
CA THR A 266 0.68 -17.48 -4.24
C THR A 266 0.51 -18.12 -5.61
N GLU A 267 0.61 -19.44 -5.70
CA GLU A 267 0.40 -20.19 -6.94
C GLU A 267 -1.04 -20.04 -7.46
N ALA A 268 -2.04 -20.23 -6.58
CA ALA A 268 -3.44 -20.07 -6.95
C ALA A 268 -3.73 -18.65 -7.47
N TYR A 269 -3.10 -17.64 -6.87
CA TYR A 269 -3.16 -16.25 -7.36
C TYR A 269 -2.65 -16.10 -8.78
N PHE A 270 -1.43 -16.56 -9.07
CA PHE A 270 -0.88 -16.39 -10.42
C PHE A 270 -1.64 -17.20 -11.47
N GLN A 271 -2.16 -18.37 -11.12
CA GLN A 271 -3.06 -19.11 -12.01
C GLN A 271 -4.34 -18.34 -12.31
N ALA A 272 -4.89 -17.60 -11.34
CA ALA A 272 -6.08 -16.77 -11.56
C ALA A 272 -5.78 -15.54 -12.41
N VAL A 273 -4.63 -14.89 -12.19
CA VAL A 273 -4.14 -13.81 -13.05
C VAL A 273 -4.03 -14.31 -14.50
N GLN A 274 -3.43 -15.49 -14.69
CA GLN A 274 -3.29 -16.14 -16.00
C GLN A 274 -4.62 -16.48 -16.66
N ARG A 275 -5.55 -17.10 -15.93
CA ARG A 275 -6.89 -17.43 -16.43
C ARG A 275 -7.68 -16.18 -16.79
N ALA A 276 -7.53 -15.10 -16.02
CA ALA A 276 -8.15 -13.82 -16.32
C ALA A 276 -7.47 -13.06 -17.48
N GLY A 277 -6.29 -13.52 -17.93
CA GLY A 277 -5.50 -12.93 -19.00
C GLY A 277 -4.88 -11.59 -18.64
N CYS A 278 -4.73 -11.27 -17.35
CA CYS A 278 -4.24 -9.96 -16.91
C CYS A 278 -2.72 -9.80 -17.12
N ASP A 279 -1.97 -10.89 -17.00
CA ASP A 279 -0.53 -11.04 -17.24
C ASP A 279 -0.07 -10.77 -18.69
N ARG A 280 -1.01 -10.65 -19.63
CA ARG A 280 -0.73 -10.20 -21.02
C ARG A 280 -0.80 -8.68 -21.20
N LEU A 281 -1.16 -7.93 -20.16
CA LEU A 281 -1.40 -6.48 -20.17
C LEU A 281 -0.25 -5.67 -19.57
#